data_AF-A0A318R2J0-F1
#
_entry.id   AF-A0A318R2J0-F1
#
_cell.length_a   1.000
_cell.length_b   1.000
_cell.length_c   1.000
_cell.angle_alpha   90.00
_cell.angle_beta   90.00
_cell.angle_gamma   90.00
#
_symmetry.space_group_name_H-M   'P 1'
#
loop_
_entity.id
_entity.type
_entity.pdbx_description
1 polymer ?
#
loop_
_entity_poly.entity_id
_entity_poly.type
_entity_poly.pdbx_seq_one_letter_code
_entity_poly.pdbx_strand_id
1 'polypeptide(L)'
;MKSNSDKNQTNLPWWVELLFVQIGLPDAWLSKYLRKKKETLIFIDENKKYIAYSIILIAGILYIYPIVRYTSSSASCINNTTKYLKSKNINKSQNEMDINSLAVGYCHGGSLPK
;
A
#
# COMPACT_ATOMS: atom_id res chain seq x y z
N MET A 1 61.71 4.90 -4.06
CA MET A 1 60.53 5.05 -3.19
C MET A 1 59.33 4.45 -3.90
N LYS A 2 58.69 3.49 -3.25
CA LYS A 2 57.57 2.68 -3.76
C LYS A 2 56.27 3.46 -3.55
N SER A 3 55.49 3.62 -4.61
CA SER A 3 54.06 3.94 -4.51
C SER A 3 53.36 3.20 -5.64
N ASN A 4 53.17 1.89 -5.43
CA ASN A 4 52.12 1.15 -6.10
C ASN A 4 50.81 1.67 -5.49
N SER A 5 50.23 2.68 -6.12
CA SER A 5 48.82 2.98 -5.90
C SER A 5 48.03 1.88 -6.60
N ASP A 6 47.31 1.11 -5.80
CA ASP A 6 46.44 0.02 -6.20
C ASP A 6 45.43 0.48 -7.27
N LYS A 7 45.79 0.34 -8.54
CA LYS A 7 44.83 0.25 -9.65
C LYS A 7 44.33 -1.19 -9.72
N ASN A 8 43.53 -1.59 -8.73
CA ASN A 8 42.59 -2.69 -8.93
C ASN A 8 41.47 -2.19 -9.85
N GLN A 9 41.81 -2.02 -11.14
CA GLN A 9 40.82 -2.03 -12.19
C GLN A 9 40.20 -3.42 -12.15
N THR A 10 39.00 -3.48 -11.59
CA THR A 10 38.13 -4.66 -11.65
C THR A 10 37.79 -4.91 -13.10
N ASN A 11 38.71 -5.57 -13.82
CA ASN A 11 38.50 -5.96 -15.21
C ASN A 11 37.29 -6.88 -15.24
N LEU A 12 36.32 -6.54 -16.08
CA LEU A 12 35.15 -7.37 -16.27
C LEU A 12 35.61 -8.74 -16.81
N PRO A 13 34.98 -9.85 -16.38
CA PRO A 13 35.36 -11.18 -16.85
C PRO A 13 35.27 -11.25 -18.38
N TRP A 14 36.24 -11.92 -19.02
CA TRP A 14 36.42 -11.99 -20.49
C TRP A 14 35.15 -12.37 -21.29
N TRP A 15 34.24 -13.15 -20.71
CA TRP A 15 32.94 -13.47 -21.31
C TRP A 15 32.03 -12.25 -21.55
N VAL A 16 32.21 -11.18 -20.77
CA VAL A 16 31.45 -9.93 -20.87
C VAL A 16 32.00 -9.03 -21.99
N GLU A 17 33.31 -9.06 -22.25
CA GLU A 17 33.92 -8.42 -23.43
C GLU A 17 33.34 -8.96 -24.73
N LEU A 18 33.07 -10.27 -24.81
CA LEU A 18 32.47 -10.89 -25.99
C LEU A 18 31.04 -10.40 -26.26
N LEU A 19 30.26 -10.12 -25.22
CA LEU A 19 28.89 -9.59 -25.32
C LEU A 19 28.88 -8.13 -25.83
N PHE A 20 29.90 -7.35 -25.49
CA PHE A 20 29.99 -5.97 -25.95
C PHE A 20 30.22 -5.86 -27.46
N VAL A 21 30.91 -6.82 -28.07
CA VAL A 21 31.20 -6.82 -29.51
C VAL A 21 29.96 -7.10 -30.38
N GLN A 22 29.04 -7.96 -29.93
CA GLN A 22 27.84 -8.32 -30.70
C GLN A 22 26.65 -7.37 -30.48
N ILE A 23 26.54 -6.75 -29.31
CA ILE A 23 25.38 -5.92 -28.92
C ILE A 23 25.70 -4.41 -28.89
N GLY A 24 26.97 -4.00 -28.90
CA GLY A 24 27.34 -2.58 -28.90
C GLY A 24 26.97 -1.84 -27.61
N LEU A 25 26.98 -2.54 -26.48
CA LEU A 25 26.64 -1.94 -25.17
C LEU A 25 27.83 -1.09 -24.65
N PRO A 26 27.59 0.13 -24.16
CA PRO A 26 28.63 0.94 -23.55
C PRO A 26 29.11 0.35 -22.21
N ASP A 27 30.40 0.08 -22.12
CA ASP A 27 31.07 -0.61 -21.00
C ASP A 27 30.85 0.05 -19.62
N ALA A 28 30.77 1.38 -19.60
CA ALA A 28 30.48 2.16 -18.38
C ALA A 28 29.05 1.94 -17.83
N TRP A 29 28.09 1.55 -18.67
CA TRP A 29 26.70 1.35 -18.25
C TRP A 29 26.53 0.02 -17.54
N LEU A 30 27.10 -1.06 -18.09
CA LEU A 30 26.97 -2.39 -17.53
C LEU A 30 27.66 -2.50 -16.17
N SER A 31 28.89 -1.99 -16.06
CA SER A 31 29.64 -1.98 -14.79
C SER A 31 28.89 -1.21 -13.69
N LYS A 32 28.30 -0.06 -14.02
CA LYS A 32 27.48 0.72 -13.09
C LYS A 32 26.19 -0.01 -12.70
N TYR A 33 25.54 -0.70 -13.64
CA TYR A 33 24.36 -1.51 -13.37
C TYR A 33 24.68 -2.71 -12.46
N LEU A 34 25.76 -3.44 -12.75
CA LEU A 34 26.21 -4.58 -11.94
C LEU A 34 26.58 -4.15 -10.52
N ARG A 35 27.24 -3.00 -10.36
CA ARG A 35 27.56 -2.44 -9.05
C ARG A 35 26.30 -2.09 -8.28
N LYS A 36 25.36 -1.36 -8.89
CA LYS A 36 24.06 -1.04 -8.26
C LYS A 36 23.28 -2.29 -7.90
N LYS A 37 23.25 -3.30 -8.78
CA LYS A 37 22.57 -4.58 -8.51
C LYS A 37 23.17 -5.27 -7.28
N LYS A 38 24.50 -5.31 -7.18
CA LYS A 38 25.20 -5.88 -6.01
C LYS A 38 24.87 -5.12 -4.72
N GLU A 39 24.97 -3.79 -4.75
CA GLU A 39 24.62 -2.93 -3.60
C GLU A 39 23.16 -3.14 -3.15
N THR A 40 22.24 -3.27 -4.12
CA THR A 40 20.82 -3.51 -3.82
C THR A 40 20.59 -4.87 -3.18
N LEU A 41 21.25 -5.93 -3.67
CA LEU A 41 21.14 -7.27 -3.08
C LEU A 41 21.67 -7.32 -1.65
N ILE A 42 22.80 -6.65 -1.39
CA ILE A 42 23.37 -6.53 -0.03
C ILE A 42 22.39 -5.79 0.88
N PHE A 43 21.87 -4.65 0.44
CA PHE A 43 20.90 -3.88 1.21
C PHE A 43 19.63 -4.69 1.54
N ILE A 44 19.11 -5.46 0.59
CA ILE A 44 17.93 -6.32 0.80
C ILE A 44 18.24 -7.42 1.81
N ASP A 45 19.42 -8.04 1.75
CA ASP A 45 19.81 -9.10 2.67
C ASP A 45 19.96 -8.57 4.11
N GLU A 46 20.66 -7.44 4.26
CA GLU A 46 20.86 -6.76 5.55
C GLU A 46 19.52 -6.30 6.17
N ASN A 47 18.58 -5.84 5.34
CA ASN A 47 17.32 -5.24 5.81
C ASN A 47 16.08 -6.14 5.61
N LYS A 48 16.27 -7.44 5.33
CA LYS A 48 15.19 -8.38 4.99
C LYS A 48 14.03 -8.36 5.99
N LYS A 49 14.33 -8.27 7.29
CA LYS A 49 13.32 -8.21 8.35
C LYS A 49 12.48 -6.93 8.28
N TYR A 50 13.12 -5.78 8.13
CA TYR A 50 12.44 -4.48 8.01
C TYR A 50 11.57 -4.40 6.75
N ILE A 51 12.06 -4.94 5.64
CA ILE A 51 11.29 -5.05 4.40
C ILE A 51 10.04 -5.90 4.63
N ALA A 52 10.18 -7.07 5.28
CA ALA A 52 9.03 -7.91 5.61
C ALA A 52 8.01 -7.21 6.51
N TYR A 53 8.45 -6.53 7.57
CA TYR A 53 7.55 -5.74 8.44
C TYR A 53 6.84 -4.63 7.68
N SER A 54 7.54 -3.94 6.78
CA SER A 54 6.95 -2.87 5.96
C SER A 54 5.86 -3.41 5.03
N ILE A 55 6.09 -4.57 4.40
CA ILE A 55 5.09 -5.24 3.56
C ILE A 55 3.85 -5.62 4.37
N ILE A 56 4.04 -6.20 5.57
CA ILE A 56 2.93 -6.58 6.45
C ILE A 56 2.13 -5.34 6.87
N LEU A 57 2.80 -4.24 7.20
CA LEU A 57 2.15 -2.99 7.58
C LEU A 57 1.31 -2.43 6.42
N ILE A 58 1.87 -2.35 5.21
CA ILE A 58 1.17 -1.87 4.02
C ILE A 58 -0.03 -2.76 3.70
N ALA A 59 0.15 -4.09 3.76
CA ALA A 59 -0.93 -5.05 3.56
C ALA A 59 -2.05 -4.87 4.60
N GLY A 60 -1.69 -4.63 5.87
CA GLY A 60 -2.64 -4.33 6.94
C GLY A 60 -3.46 -3.08 6.65
N ILE A 61 -2.82 -1.98 6.24
CA ILE A 61 -3.53 -0.74 5.88
C ILE A 61 -4.48 -0.97 4.72
N LEU A 62 -4.03 -1.65 3.67
CA LEU A 62 -4.85 -1.94 2.48
C LEU A 62 -6.07 -2.81 2.82
N TYR A 63 -5.91 -3.78 3.71
CA TYR A 63 -7.00 -4.64 4.17
C TYR A 63 -8.03 -3.87 5.02
N ILE A 64 -7.57 -2.97 5.89
CA ILE A 64 -8.43 -2.19 6.79
C ILE A 64 -9.16 -1.06 6.05
N TYR A 65 -8.57 -0.50 4.99
CA TYR A 65 -9.12 0.63 4.23
C TYR A 65 -10.60 0.46 3.79
N PRO A 66 -11.01 -0.64 3.11
CA PRO A 66 -12.41 -0.81 2.72
C PRO A 66 -13.36 -0.90 3.92
N ILE A 67 -12.92 -1.49 5.04
CA ILE A 67 -13.72 -1.63 6.26
C ILE A 67 -13.98 -0.27 6.89
N VAL A 68 -12.94 0.58 6.96
CA VAL A 68 -13.06 1.95 7.49
C VAL A 68 -13.97 2.79 6.59
N ARG A 69 -13.82 2.68 5.28
CA ARG A 69 -14.66 3.39 4.30
C ARG A 69 -16.12 2.94 4.36
N TYR A 70 -16.37 1.64 4.48
CA TYR A 70 -17.72 1.10 4.63
C TYR A 70 -18.35 1.60 5.93
N THR A 71 -17.64 1.48 7.05
CA THR A 71 -18.12 1.92 8.36
C THR A 71 -18.43 3.41 8.38
N SER A 72 -17.58 4.26 7.78
CA SER A 72 -17.84 5.70 7.72
C SER A 72 -19.04 6.06 6.86
N SER A 73 -19.23 5.38 5.72
CA SER A 73 -20.40 5.53 4.87
C SER A 73 -21.68 5.10 5.60
N SER A 74 -21.67 3.95 6.27
CA SER A 74 -22.81 3.45 7.04
C SER A 74 -23.16 4.39 8.20
N ALA A 75 -22.16 4.89 8.93
CA ALA A 75 -22.38 5.86 10.01
C ALA A 75 -23.02 7.17 9.48
N SER A 76 -22.58 7.65 8.32
CA SER A 76 -23.18 8.82 7.66
C SER A 76 -24.63 8.57 7.24
N CYS A 77 -24.92 7.39 6.67
CA CYS A 77 -26.28 6.98 6.32
C CYS A 77 -27.20 6.95 7.55
N ILE A 78 -26.76 6.30 8.64
CA ILE A 78 -27.55 6.18 9.88
C ILE A 78 -27.83 7.57 10.44
N ASN A 79 -26.81 8.43 10.53
CA ASN A 79 -26.98 9.79 11.05
C ASN A 79 -27.98 10.63 10.21
N ASN A 80 -27.87 10.57 8.88
CA ASN A 80 -28.79 11.28 7.98
C ASN A 80 -30.23 10.74 8.10
N THR A 81 -30.39 9.42 8.17
CA THR A 81 -31.70 8.76 8.27
C THR A 81 -32.35 9.04 9.63
N THR A 82 -31.60 8.93 10.73
CA THR A 82 -32.08 9.30 12.07
C THR A 82 -32.50 10.77 12.12
N LYS A 83 -31.73 11.67 11.50
CA LYS A 83 -32.08 13.10 11.42
C LYS A 83 -33.37 13.33 10.62
N TYR A 84 -33.55 12.64 9.50
CA TYR A 84 -34.77 12.70 8.69
C TYR A 84 -36.00 12.15 9.43
N LEU A 85 -35.86 11.01 10.13
CA LEU A 85 -36.95 10.42 10.89
C LEU A 85 -37.36 11.28 12.10
N LYS A 86 -36.39 11.90 12.78
CA LYS A 86 -36.65 12.86 13.86
C LYS A 86 -37.33 14.14 13.34
N SER A 87 -36.91 14.67 12.18
CA SER A 87 -37.49 15.92 11.65
C SER A 87 -38.90 15.76 11.07
N LYS A 88 -39.22 14.60 10.50
CA LYS A 88 -40.53 14.36 9.86
C LYS A 88 -41.64 14.03 10.87
N ASN A 89 -41.35 14.00 12.18
CA ASN A 89 -42.31 13.66 13.24
C ASN A 89 -43.16 12.41 12.92
N ILE A 90 -42.57 11.38 12.30
CA ILE A 90 -43.23 10.05 12.18
C ILE A 90 -43.56 9.51 13.59
N ASN A 91 -42.93 10.08 14.62
CA ASN A 91 -43.04 9.77 16.03
C ASN A 91 -44.12 10.58 16.78
N LYS A 92 -45.41 10.37 16.49
CA LYS A 92 -46.40 10.67 17.54
C LYS A 92 -46.46 9.54 18.60
N SER A 93 -45.75 8.42 18.42
CA SER A 93 -45.89 7.23 19.29
C SER A 93 -44.66 6.29 19.41
N GLN A 94 -43.45 6.62 18.92
CA GLN A 94 -42.30 5.70 18.94
C GLN A 94 -41.11 6.21 19.79
N ASN A 95 -40.44 5.30 20.51
CA ASN A 95 -39.30 5.59 21.39
C ASN A 95 -38.03 5.87 20.56
N GLU A 96 -37.04 6.61 21.10
CA GLU A 96 -35.79 6.91 20.36
C GLU A 96 -35.03 5.66 19.89
N MET A 97 -35.16 4.54 20.63
CA MET A 97 -34.57 3.25 20.26
C MET A 97 -35.17 2.67 18.97
N ASP A 98 -36.46 2.93 18.72
CA ASP A 98 -37.17 2.45 17.53
C ASP A 98 -36.71 3.20 16.27
N ILE A 99 -36.39 4.49 16.42
CA ILE A 99 -35.90 5.32 15.30
C ILE A 99 -34.51 4.86 14.86
N ASN A 100 -33.63 4.60 15.83
CA ASN A 100 -32.27 4.17 15.55
C ASN A 100 -32.24 2.78 14.92
N SER A 101 -33.06 1.85 15.38
CA SER A 101 -33.16 0.51 14.79
C SER A 101 -33.71 0.55 13.36
N LEU A 102 -34.68 1.44 13.08
CA LEU A 102 -35.19 1.70 11.74
C LEU A 102 -34.12 2.25 10.80
N ALA A 103 -33.36 3.24 11.27
CA ALA A 103 -32.31 3.89 10.49
C ALA A 103 -31.19 2.90 10.13
N VAL A 104 -30.80 2.06 11.09
CA VAL A 104 -29.85 0.96 10.87
C VAL A 104 -30.42 -0.03 9.85
N GLY A 105 -31.66 -0.49 10.04
CA GLY A 105 -32.31 -1.42 9.12
C GLY A 105 -32.37 -0.89 7.69
N TYR A 106 -32.73 0.38 7.51
CA TYR A 106 -32.75 1.04 6.20
C TYR A 106 -31.35 1.12 5.56
N CYS A 107 -30.34 1.55 6.31
CA CYS A 107 -28.97 1.65 5.80
C CYS A 107 -28.33 0.28 5.48
N HIS A 108 -28.90 -0.82 5.97
CA HIS A 108 -28.53 -2.18 5.61
C HIS A 108 -29.42 -2.82 4.53
N GLY A 109 -30.27 -2.02 3.84
CA GLY A 109 -31.09 -2.48 2.71
C GLY A 109 -32.54 -2.78 3.04
N GLY A 110 -32.99 -2.47 4.26
CA GLY A 110 -34.41 -2.47 4.63
C GLY A 110 -35.18 -1.28 4.05
N SER A 111 -36.49 -1.28 4.21
CA SER A 111 -37.37 -0.19 3.79
C SER A 111 -37.82 0.66 4.98
N LEU A 112 -37.96 1.97 4.80
CA LEU A 112 -38.64 2.83 5.76
C LEU A 112 -40.15 2.53 5.76
N PRO A 113 -40.82 2.58 6.92
CA PRO A 113 -42.27 2.55 6.98
C PRO A 113 -42.83 3.76 6.24
N LYS A 114 -43.89 3.53 5.46
CA LYS A 114 -44.60 4.55 4.68
C LYS A 114 -45.49 5.41 5.57
#